data_AF-A0A2W4S0D8-F1
#
_entry.id   AF-A0A2W4S0D8-F1
#
_cell.length_a   1.000
_cell.length_b   1.000
_cell.length_c   1.000
_cell.angle_alpha   90.00
_cell.angle_beta   90.00
_cell.angle_gamma   90.00
#
_symmetry.space_group_name_H-M   'P 1'
#
loop_
_entity.id
_entity.type
_entity.pdbx_description
1 polymer ?
#
loop_
_entity_poly.entity_id
_entity_poly.type
_entity_poly.pdbx_seq_one_letter_code
_entity_poly.pdbx_strand_id
1 'polypeptide(L)'
;MPEAEALRFRTIFERVHAGHLRCLEDEWLSEPCRLADGTASPRPIVWSRRNGPWRQHDVLWVGAAPGNAGGKGAGDLGAHGTRIPFGGDIGGANFDVLLSTIGLDRNRTFVVAALNQLPARGGGEPTFAELVAPVGDYPTSLHLLRDTLLAVGPRLVVALGNVALRATIAAARLEAGPLRLPSLSRLAKAGLTRGRAVAWPDAEAPDAAFLSQWAGVRPRRPLPALLWLTHPSAQNMSPYAAVETAFHRRMLEAQEALRRAARECLGIDVPAERPGFPTDGIYALPEWRERVGPRHALLDRLWREKGV
;
A
#
# COMPACT_ATOMS: atom_id res chain seq x y z
N MET A 1 14.43 -8.71 19.72
CA MET A 1 14.36 -8.21 18.32
C MET A 1 12.92 -7.97 17.85
N PRO A 2 11.97 -8.92 17.96
CA PRO A 2 10.58 -8.70 17.50
C PRO A 2 9.87 -7.52 18.19
N GLU A 3 10.14 -7.32 19.49
CA GLU A 3 9.55 -6.23 20.28
C GLU A 3 10.06 -4.84 19.85
N ALA A 4 11.35 -4.73 19.50
CA ALA A 4 11.93 -3.48 19.02
C ALA A 4 11.43 -3.09 17.63
N GLU A 5 11.14 -4.08 16.76
CA GLU A 5 10.49 -3.83 15.47
C GLU A 5 9.05 -3.36 15.68
N ALA A 6 8.27 -4.10 16.49
CA ALA A 6 6.89 -3.76 16.80
C ALA A 6 6.76 -2.36 17.43
N LEU A 7 7.71 -1.97 18.28
CA LEU A 7 7.76 -0.62 18.88
C LEU A 7 7.84 0.48 17.83
N ARG A 8 8.60 0.30 16.73
CA ARG A 8 8.67 1.31 15.66
C ARG A 8 7.32 1.53 15.00
N PHE A 9 6.60 0.45 14.69
CA PHE A 9 5.25 0.53 14.14
C PHE A 9 4.28 1.17 15.13
N ARG A 10 4.39 0.83 16.42
CA ARG A 10 3.59 1.44 17.48
C ARG A 10 3.84 2.95 17.59
N THR A 11 5.09 3.40 17.54
CA THR A 11 5.38 4.84 17.55
C THR A 11 4.77 5.55 16.33
N ILE A 12 4.81 4.94 15.15
CA ILE A 12 4.14 5.50 13.96
C ILE A 12 2.62 5.53 14.17
N PHE A 13 2.04 4.45 14.74
CA PHE A 13 0.62 4.36 15.07
C PHE A 13 0.18 5.49 15.99
N GLU A 14 0.89 5.68 17.09
CA GLU A 14 0.60 6.70 18.10
C GLU A 14 0.66 8.10 17.47
N ARG A 15 1.71 8.38 16.70
CA ARG A 15 1.89 9.68 16.05
C ARG A 15 0.82 9.97 14.99
N VAL A 16 0.50 8.99 14.13
CA VAL A 16 -0.50 9.21 13.08
C VAL A 16 -1.91 9.35 13.66
N HIS A 17 -2.19 8.72 14.81
CA HIS A 17 -3.48 8.79 15.49
C HIS A 17 -3.50 9.75 16.70
N ALA A 18 -2.53 10.64 16.85
CA ALA A 18 -2.43 11.54 18.01
C ALA A 18 -3.70 12.39 18.24
N GLY A 19 -4.43 12.74 17.17
CA GLY A 19 -5.72 13.46 17.24
C GLY A 19 -6.96 12.56 17.43
N HIS A 20 -6.79 11.26 17.65
CA HIS A 20 -7.83 10.24 17.65
C HIS A 20 -7.70 9.30 18.85
N LEU A 21 -7.94 9.82 20.07
CA LEU A 21 -7.66 9.11 21.33
C LEU A 21 -8.23 7.67 21.40
N ARG A 22 -9.44 7.45 20.88
CA ARG A 22 -10.05 6.10 20.83
C ARG A 22 -9.29 5.11 19.94
N CYS A 23 -8.63 5.60 18.89
CA CYS A 23 -7.79 4.75 18.07
C CYS A 23 -6.56 4.25 18.84
N LEU A 24 -6.05 5.03 19.81
CA LEU A 24 -4.89 4.63 20.60
C LEU A 24 -5.17 3.48 21.58
N GLU A 25 -6.45 3.21 21.87
CA GLU A 25 -6.88 2.10 22.74
C GLU A 25 -6.85 0.75 22.01
N ASP A 26 -6.90 0.75 20.66
CA ASP A 26 -6.95 -0.47 19.85
C ASP A 26 -6.14 -0.33 18.54
N GLU A 27 -4.98 -0.99 18.51
CA GLU A 27 -4.07 -1.06 17.35
C GLU A 27 -4.72 -1.72 16.11
N TRP A 28 -5.84 -2.44 16.28
CA TRP A 28 -6.63 -3.01 15.19
C TRP A 28 -7.73 -2.09 14.70
N LEU A 29 -8.02 -0.96 15.34
CA LEU A 29 -9.07 -0.02 14.92
C LEU A 29 -10.43 -0.70 14.70
N SER A 30 -10.88 -1.49 15.66
CA SER A 30 -12.16 -2.21 15.62
C SER A 30 -13.36 -1.27 15.80
N GLU A 31 -13.13 -0.11 16.42
CA GLU A 31 -14.13 0.95 16.59
C GLU A 31 -13.96 2.08 15.56
N PRO A 32 -15.03 2.82 15.24
CA PRO A 32 -14.94 4.01 14.40
C PRO A 32 -13.92 5.01 14.94
N CYS A 33 -13.06 5.50 14.05
CA CYS A 33 -12.13 6.58 14.35
C CYS A 33 -12.93 7.85 14.67
N ARG A 34 -12.67 8.48 15.82
CA ARG A 34 -13.40 9.67 16.29
C ARG A 34 -12.49 10.90 16.34
N LEU A 35 -13.06 12.06 16.07
CA LEU A 35 -12.43 13.37 16.27
C LEU A 35 -12.41 13.72 17.76
N ALA A 36 -11.71 14.80 18.13
CA ALA A 36 -11.59 15.25 19.52
C ALA A 36 -12.93 15.56 20.20
N ASP A 37 -13.95 15.94 19.42
CA ASP A 37 -15.31 16.18 19.89
C ASP A 37 -16.17 14.90 20.03
N GLY A 38 -15.59 13.73 19.77
CA GLY A 38 -16.26 12.43 19.85
C GLY A 38 -17.05 12.04 18.60
N THR A 39 -17.18 12.92 17.60
CA THR A 39 -17.85 12.62 16.33
C THR A 39 -17.03 11.62 15.51
N ALA A 40 -17.69 10.78 14.70
CA ALA A 40 -16.98 9.88 13.81
C ALA A 40 -16.23 10.68 12.73
N SER A 41 -14.95 10.37 12.53
CA SER A 41 -14.13 11.02 11.51
C SER A 41 -14.68 10.70 10.13
N PRO A 42 -15.01 11.71 9.30
CA PRO A 42 -15.52 11.47 7.95
C PRO A 42 -14.45 10.92 7.00
N ARG A 43 -13.16 10.99 7.38
CA ARG A 43 -12.02 10.50 6.60
C ARG A 43 -11.04 9.81 7.56
N PRO A 44 -11.40 8.64 8.09
CA PRO A 44 -10.62 8.01 9.13
C PRO A 44 -9.25 7.54 8.59
N ILE A 45 -8.23 7.45 9.44
CA ILE A 45 -6.82 7.16 9.08
C ILE A 45 -6.52 5.66 8.87
N VAL A 46 -6.32 5.21 7.64
CA VAL A 46 -6.11 3.80 7.26
C VAL A 46 -4.64 3.39 7.46
N TRP A 47 -4.18 3.43 8.71
CA TRP A 47 -2.84 3.00 9.11
C TRP A 47 -2.90 2.34 10.50
N SER A 48 -2.70 1.02 10.59
CA SER A 48 -2.88 0.21 11.81
C SER A 48 -2.28 -1.20 11.67
N ARG A 49 -2.59 -2.13 12.59
CA ARG A 49 -2.32 -3.57 12.38
C ARG A 49 -3.02 -4.19 11.19
N ARG A 50 -4.10 -3.58 10.69
CA ARG A 50 -4.80 -4.02 9.47
C ARG A 50 -3.97 -3.85 8.20
N ASN A 51 -2.88 -3.09 8.26
CA ASN A 51 -1.95 -2.88 7.14
C ASN A 51 -0.95 -4.03 6.96
N GLY A 52 -0.80 -4.88 7.97
CA GLY A 52 0.16 -5.99 8.00
C GLY A 52 0.75 -6.18 9.40
N PRO A 53 1.39 -7.33 9.68
CA PRO A 53 2.05 -7.55 10.95
C PRO A 53 3.11 -6.49 11.26
N TRP A 54 3.21 -6.05 12.51
CA TRP A 54 4.18 -5.05 12.96
C TRP A 54 5.56 -5.66 13.19
N ARG A 55 6.18 -6.03 12.08
CA ARG A 55 7.54 -6.48 11.95
C ARG A 55 8.03 -6.02 10.59
N GLN A 56 9.30 -6.19 10.32
CA GLN A 56 9.81 -5.88 9.01
C GLN A 56 9.37 -6.89 7.95
N HIS A 57 9.28 -6.45 6.70
CA HIS A 57 8.85 -7.27 5.57
C HIS A 57 9.77 -7.07 4.38
N ASP A 58 9.93 -8.10 3.55
CA ASP A 58 10.72 -7.97 2.32
C ASP A 58 10.01 -7.16 1.22
N VAL A 59 8.68 -7.05 1.29
CA VAL A 59 7.85 -6.30 0.33
C VAL A 59 7.01 -5.25 1.05
N LEU A 60 7.05 -4.03 0.51
CA LEU A 60 6.11 -2.96 0.85
C LEU A 60 5.26 -2.62 -0.37
N TRP A 61 3.95 -2.61 -0.18
CA TRP A 61 3.00 -2.19 -1.22
C TRP A 61 2.54 -0.78 -0.95
N VAL A 62 2.65 0.10 -1.93
CA VAL A 62 2.24 1.50 -1.81
C VAL A 62 1.12 1.76 -2.80
N GLY A 63 -0.08 2.07 -2.29
CA GLY A 63 -1.23 2.57 -3.05
C GLY A 63 -1.26 4.10 -3.10
N ALA A 64 -2.24 4.65 -3.82
CA ALA A 64 -2.46 6.10 -3.88
C ALA A 64 -3.17 6.63 -2.63
N ALA A 65 -4.39 6.16 -2.39
CA ALA A 65 -5.21 6.51 -1.23
C ALA A 65 -6.33 5.47 -1.04
N PRO A 66 -6.93 5.36 0.17
CA PRO A 66 -8.19 4.65 0.40
C PRO A 66 -9.29 5.10 -0.58
N GLY A 67 -10.05 4.15 -1.10
CA GLY A 67 -11.28 4.39 -1.84
C GLY A 67 -12.53 4.17 -0.97
N ASN A 68 -13.65 4.75 -1.40
CA ASN A 68 -14.99 4.27 -1.07
C ASN A 68 -15.46 3.39 -2.25
N ALA A 69 -16.16 2.30 -2.00
CA ALA A 69 -16.58 1.40 -3.08
C ALA A 69 -17.69 2.04 -3.94
N GLY A 70 -17.33 2.84 -4.95
CA GLY A 70 -18.19 3.28 -6.05
C GLY A 70 -19.42 4.15 -5.70
N GLY A 71 -19.79 4.27 -4.43
CA GLY A 71 -20.78 5.22 -3.94
C GLY A 71 -20.09 6.53 -3.59
N LYS A 72 -20.57 7.64 -4.15
CA LYS A 72 -20.13 9.00 -3.78
C LYS A 72 -20.22 9.15 -2.24
N GLY A 73 -19.09 9.01 -1.56
CA GLY A 73 -18.89 9.46 -0.17
C GLY A 73 -19.40 8.55 0.96
N ALA A 74 -20.35 7.63 0.73
CA ALA A 74 -21.03 6.91 1.82
C ALA A 74 -20.96 5.37 1.73
N GLY A 75 -20.14 4.81 0.85
CA GLY A 75 -20.03 3.35 0.73
C GLY A 75 -19.31 2.75 1.94
N ASP A 76 -19.97 1.87 2.68
CA ASP A 76 -19.33 1.16 3.80
C ASP A 76 -18.16 0.28 3.33
N LEU A 77 -18.16 -0.13 2.06
CA LEU A 77 -17.15 -1.01 1.45
C LEU A 77 -15.95 -0.21 0.93
N GLY A 78 -14.77 -0.85 0.93
CA GLY A 78 -13.48 -0.23 0.58
C GLY A 78 -12.70 0.22 1.82
N ALA A 79 -11.41 0.54 1.62
CA ALA A 79 -10.48 0.81 2.72
C ALA A 79 -10.91 1.98 3.63
N HIS A 80 -11.71 2.92 3.11
CA HIS A 80 -12.33 3.97 3.91
C HIS A 80 -13.19 3.41 5.05
N GLY A 81 -14.11 2.49 4.75
CA GLY A 81 -15.04 1.93 5.71
C GLY A 81 -14.51 0.69 6.44
N THR A 82 -13.69 -0.15 5.80
CA THR A 82 -13.16 -1.38 6.42
C THR A 82 -11.89 -1.17 7.21
N ARG A 83 -11.20 -0.03 7.01
CA ARG A 83 -9.89 0.28 7.60
C ARG A 83 -8.77 -0.69 7.18
N ILE A 84 -9.07 -1.61 6.27
CA ILE A 84 -8.14 -2.55 5.67
C ILE A 84 -7.72 -1.95 4.32
N PRO A 85 -6.43 -1.60 4.09
CA PRO A 85 -5.96 -1.12 2.80
C PRO A 85 -6.39 -2.08 1.70
N PHE A 86 -6.92 -1.60 0.57
CA PHE A 86 -7.40 -2.49 -0.49
C PHE A 86 -8.44 -3.54 0.00
N GLY A 87 -9.24 -3.25 1.04
CA GLY A 87 -10.21 -4.19 1.61
C GLY A 87 -11.65 -3.87 1.23
N GLY A 88 -12.12 -4.31 0.05
CA GLY A 88 -13.56 -4.35 -0.23
C GLY A 88 -14.02 -3.88 -1.61
N ASP A 89 -13.16 -3.35 -2.46
CA ASP A 89 -13.50 -2.98 -3.84
C ASP A 89 -12.84 -3.93 -4.86
N ILE A 90 -13.14 -3.73 -6.16
CA ILE A 90 -12.47 -4.49 -7.23
C ILE A 90 -10.95 -4.27 -7.20
N GLY A 91 -10.52 -3.05 -6.81
CA GLY A 91 -9.12 -2.73 -6.55
C GLY A 91 -8.47 -3.69 -5.56
N GLY A 92 -9.18 -3.95 -4.47
CA GLY A 92 -8.79 -4.87 -3.42
C GLY A 92 -8.68 -6.33 -3.85
N ALA A 93 -9.68 -6.83 -4.56
CA ALA A 93 -9.65 -8.20 -5.04
C ALA A 93 -8.53 -8.41 -6.08
N ASN A 94 -8.35 -7.46 -6.99
CA ASN A 94 -7.24 -7.48 -7.94
C ASN A 94 -5.88 -7.44 -7.22
N PHE A 95 -5.77 -6.66 -6.15
CA PHE A 95 -4.56 -6.63 -5.33
C PHE A 95 -4.26 -7.99 -4.68
N ASP A 96 -5.27 -8.70 -4.17
CA ASP A 96 -5.08 -10.04 -3.62
C ASP A 96 -4.67 -11.08 -4.66
N VAL A 97 -5.16 -10.95 -5.91
CA VAL A 97 -4.66 -11.74 -7.04
C VAL A 97 -3.16 -11.47 -7.24
N LEU A 98 -2.73 -10.22 -7.22
CA LEU A 98 -1.30 -9.88 -7.35
C LEU A 98 -0.47 -10.43 -6.17
N LEU A 99 -0.94 -10.31 -4.92
CA LEU A 99 -0.27 -10.90 -3.76
C LEU A 99 -0.05 -12.41 -3.91
N SER A 100 -1.14 -13.13 -4.16
CA SER A 100 -1.14 -14.59 -4.27
C SER A 100 -0.33 -15.09 -5.47
N THR A 101 -0.17 -14.27 -6.52
CA THR A 101 0.65 -14.58 -7.69
C THR A 101 2.11 -14.88 -7.33
N ILE A 102 2.64 -14.31 -6.23
CA ILE A 102 3.99 -14.57 -5.73
C ILE A 102 3.99 -15.32 -4.39
N GLY A 103 2.88 -15.99 -4.05
CA GLY A 103 2.76 -16.79 -2.83
C GLY A 103 2.69 -15.96 -1.55
N LEU A 104 2.39 -14.66 -1.65
CA LEU A 104 2.15 -13.79 -0.51
C LEU A 104 0.66 -13.64 -0.22
N ASP A 105 0.39 -13.26 1.02
CA ASP A 105 -0.91 -12.86 1.53
C ASP A 105 -0.71 -11.65 2.47
N ARG A 106 -1.81 -11.08 2.96
CA ARG A 106 -1.78 -9.87 3.81
C ARG A 106 -1.11 -10.08 5.17
N ASN A 107 -1.07 -11.31 5.68
CA ASN A 107 -0.40 -11.66 6.93
C ASN A 107 1.13 -11.78 6.75
N ARG A 108 1.66 -11.63 5.53
CA ARG A 108 3.08 -11.81 5.19
C ARG A 108 3.72 -10.60 4.51
N THR A 109 3.05 -9.46 4.53
CA THR A 109 3.53 -8.22 3.90
C THR A 109 2.98 -6.99 4.64
N PHE A 110 3.46 -5.80 4.28
CA PHE A 110 2.86 -4.54 4.72
C PHE A 110 2.31 -3.74 3.54
N VAL A 111 1.12 -3.15 3.70
CA VAL A 111 0.39 -2.39 2.68
C VAL A 111 0.08 -1.00 3.21
N VAL A 112 0.46 0.03 2.47
CA VAL A 112 0.25 1.44 2.85
C VAL A 112 -0.23 2.24 1.65
N ALA A 113 -0.73 3.44 1.87
CA ALA A 113 -1.00 4.40 0.81
C ALA A 113 -0.16 5.68 0.96
N ALA A 114 0.05 6.40 -0.13
CA ALA A 114 0.70 7.71 -0.11
C ALA A 114 -0.10 8.73 0.72
N LEU A 115 -1.42 8.66 0.66
CA LEU A 115 -2.34 9.31 1.61
C LEU A 115 -3.12 8.22 2.33
N ASN A 116 -3.01 8.11 3.65
CA ASN A 116 -3.74 7.10 4.45
C ASN A 116 -5.13 7.57 4.88
N GLN A 117 -5.78 8.42 4.09
CA GLN A 117 -7.16 8.88 4.31
C GLN A 117 -7.89 8.96 2.97
N LEU A 118 -9.22 8.87 3.00
CA LEU A 118 -10.02 9.11 1.80
C LEU A 118 -9.71 10.51 1.25
N PRO A 119 -9.44 10.68 -0.05
CA PRO A 119 -9.28 12.01 -0.63
C PRO A 119 -10.55 12.85 -0.43
N ALA A 120 -10.42 14.17 -0.31
CA ALA A 120 -11.53 15.09 -0.02
C ALA A 120 -12.66 15.02 -1.06
N ARG A 121 -12.32 14.71 -2.32
CA ARG A 121 -13.27 14.47 -3.42
C ARG A 121 -14.01 13.13 -3.34
N GLY A 122 -13.80 12.35 -2.29
CA GLY A 122 -14.45 11.07 -2.06
C GLY A 122 -13.89 9.91 -2.89
N GLY A 123 -12.59 9.91 -3.22
CA GLY A 123 -11.93 8.78 -3.90
C GLY A 123 -10.98 9.18 -5.03
N GLY A 124 -10.24 8.19 -5.55
CA GLY A 124 -9.26 8.37 -6.63
C GLY A 124 -7.89 8.84 -6.15
N GLU A 125 -7.09 9.39 -7.06
CA GLU A 125 -5.78 9.99 -6.75
C GLU A 125 -5.91 11.21 -5.80
N PRO A 126 -5.11 11.27 -4.73
CA PRO A 126 -5.01 12.45 -3.88
C PRO A 126 -4.30 13.60 -4.59
N THR A 127 -4.64 14.82 -4.21
CA THR A 127 -3.94 16.02 -4.67
C THR A 127 -2.58 16.16 -3.99
N PHE A 128 -1.69 16.97 -4.58
CA PHE A 128 -0.43 17.31 -3.92
C PHE A 128 -0.65 18.03 -2.58
N ALA A 129 -1.64 18.91 -2.51
CA ALA A 129 -2.01 19.62 -1.29
C ALA A 129 -2.37 18.65 -0.15
N GLU A 130 -3.10 17.58 -0.45
CA GLU A 130 -3.43 16.54 0.54
C GLU A 130 -2.19 15.74 0.98
N LEU A 131 -1.27 15.43 0.06
CA LEU A 131 -0.04 14.71 0.40
C LEU A 131 0.92 15.53 1.29
N VAL A 132 0.89 16.85 1.15
CA VAL A 132 1.68 17.78 1.99
C VAL A 132 0.91 18.32 3.19
N ALA A 133 -0.33 17.89 3.41
CA ALA A 133 -1.09 18.25 4.60
C ALA A 133 -0.64 17.42 5.81
N PRO A 134 -0.66 18.01 7.03
CA PRO A 134 -0.39 17.28 8.26
C PRO A 134 -1.36 16.11 8.49
N VAL A 135 -0.88 15.08 9.20
CA VAL A 135 -1.70 13.93 9.62
C VAL A 135 -1.24 13.45 10.99
N GLY A 136 -2.11 13.56 11.99
CA GLY A 136 -1.70 13.42 13.39
C GLY A 136 -0.52 14.37 13.69
N ASP A 137 0.55 13.83 14.27
CA ASP A 137 1.79 14.55 14.58
C ASP A 137 2.82 14.54 13.43
N TYR A 138 2.44 14.06 12.24
CA TYR A 138 3.30 14.13 11.06
C TYR A 138 3.13 15.46 10.33
N PRO A 139 4.22 16.14 9.95
CA PRO A 139 4.14 17.38 9.18
C PRO A 139 3.43 17.20 7.83
N THR A 140 3.63 16.03 7.21
CA THR A 140 2.93 15.66 5.97
C THR A 140 2.67 14.16 5.89
N SER A 141 1.72 13.75 5.03
CA SER A 141 1.54 12.32 4.69
C SER A 141 2.79 11.66 4.09
N LEU A 142 3.66 12.43 3.44
CA LEU A 142 4.93 11.92 2.92
C LEU A 142 5.95 11.61 4.04
N HIS A 143 5.90 12.32 5.18
CA HIS A 143 6.71 11.97 6.36
C HIS A 143 6.23 10.64 6.98
N LEU A 144 4.92 10.41 7.03
CA LEU A 144 4.36 9.11 7.44
C LEU A 144 4.81 7.98 6.51
N LEU A 145 4.81 8.22 5.19
CA LEU A 145 5.31 7.24 4.21
C LEU A 145 6.81 6.97 4.39
N ARG A 146 7.62 8.00 4.69
CA ARG A 146 9.06 7.86 5.00
C ARG A 146 9.28 6.95 6.20
N ASP A 147 8.61 7.23 7.31
CA ASP A 147 8.73 6.41 8.52
C ASP A 147 8.22 4.98 8.29
N THR A 148 7.17 4.80 7.49
CA THR A 148 6.68 3.46 7.10
C THR A 148 7.73 2.71 6.26
N LEU A 149 8.35 3.35 5.27
CA LEU A 149 9.45 2.78 4.47
C LEU A 149 10.59 2.30 5.36
N LEU A 150 10.97 3.14 6.33
CA LEU A 150 12.05 2.84 7.29
C LEU A 150 11.65 1.71 8.25
N ALA A 151 10.44 1.73 8.81
CA ALA A 151 9.97 0.69 9.74
C ALA A 151 9.84 -0.68 9.08
N VAL A 152 9.34 -0.73 7.84
CA VAL A 152 9.22 -1.97 7.07
C VAL A 152 10.59 -2.47 6.60
N GLY A 153 11.49 -1.56 6.21
CA GLY A 153 12.83 -1.88 5.71
C GLY A 153 12.82 -2.89 4.54
N PRO A 154 12.03 -2.65 3.46
CA PRO A 154 11.80 -3.62 2.41
C PRO A 154 13.02 -3.91 1.53
N ARG A 155 12.97 -5.00 0.77
CA ARG A 155 13.87 -5.28 -0.37
C ARG A 155 13.25 -4.82 -1.68
N LEU A 156 11.92 -4.86 -1.76
CA LEU A 156 11.14 -4.45 -2.92
C LEU A 156 10.01 -3.53 -2.47
N VAL A 157 9.92 -2.34 -3.06
CA VAL A 157 8.73 -1.49 -2.97
C VAL A 157 7.93 -1.65 -4.25
N VAL A 158 6.68 -2.09 -4.12
CA VAL A 158 5.73 -2.18 -5.23
C VAL A 158 4.83 -0.95 -5.21
N ALA A 159 5.09 -0.01 -6.11
CA ALA A 159 4.32 1.20 -6.28
C ALA A 159 3.14 0.95 -7.24
N LEU A 160 1.92 0.97 -6.69
CA LEU A 160 0.68 0.74 -7.43
C LEU A 160 0.17 2.06 -8.01
N GLY A 161 0.54 2.33 -9.26
CA GLY A 161 0.16 3.54 -9.99
C GLY A 161 1.13 4.71 -9.83
N ASN A 162 0.80 5.81 -10.51
CA ASN A 162 1.70 6.95 -10.67
C ASN A 162 1.94 7.70 -9.37
N VAL A 163 0.88 7.93 -8.58
CA VAL A 163 0.97 8.63 -7.29
C VAL A 163 1.87 7.88 -6.31
N ALA A 164 1.66 6.57 -6.17
CA ALA A 164 2.45 5.72 -5.28
C ALA A 164 3.95 5.81 -5.58
N LEU A 165 4.32 5.74 -6.86
CA LEU A 165 5.73 5.82 -7.27
C LEU A 165 6.31 7.19 -6.92
N ARG A 166 5.64 8.27 -7.32
CA ARG A 166 6.12 9.65 -7.12
C ARG A 166 6.21 9.98 -5.63
N ALA A 167 5.24 9.55 -4.83
CA ALA A 167 5.21 9.75 -3.39
C ALA A 167 6.32 8.96 -2.68
N THR A 168 6.60 7.72 -3.13
CA THR A 168 7.71 6.92 -2.59
C THR A 168 9.06 7.63 -2.79
N ILE A 169 9.31 8.14 -4.00
CA ILE A 169 10.53 8.91 -4.27
C ILE A 169 10.57 10.20 -3.43
N ALA A 170 9.46 10.95 -3.38
CA ALA A 170 9.41 12.20 -2.62
C ALA A 170 9.59 11.98 -1.10
N ALA A 171 9.03 10.91 -0.54
CA ALA A 171 9.14 10.56 0.86
C ALA A 171 10.58 10.24 1.28
N ALA A 172 11.43 9.76 0.37
CA ALA A 172 12.85 9.54 0.65
C ALA A 172 13.71 10.81 0.48
N ARG A 173 13.12 11.93 0.04
CA ARG A 173 13.82 13.16 -0.35
C ARG A 173 13.22 14.43 0.31
N LEU A 174 12.64 14.29 1.50
CA LEU A 174 11.96 15.38 2.20
C LEU A 174 12.89 16.53 2.57
N GLU A 175 14.20 16.28 2.69
CA GLU A 175 15.21 17.28 3.05
C GLU A 175 16.05 17.75 1.85
N ALA A 176 15.81 17.22 0.65
CA ALA A 176 16.62 17.51 -0.54
C ALA A 176 16.32 18.87 -1.19
N GLY A 177 15.42 19.68 -0.60
CA GLY A 177 14.96 20.96 -1.13
C GLY A 177 13.46 21.14 -0.93
N PRO A 178 12.81 22.05 -1.69
CA PRO A 178 11.37 22.25 -1.61
C PRO A 178 10.62 20.95 -1.92
N LEU A 179 9.67 20.59 -1.06
CA LEU A 179 8.86 19.38 -1.22
C LEU A 179 8.10 19.42 -2.55
N ARG A 180 8.36 18.43 -3.41
CA ARG A 180 7.72 18.29 -4.72
C ARG A 180 7.60 16.82 -5.10
N LEU A 181 6.57 16.48 -5.85
CA LEU A 181 6.48 15.16 -6.49
C LEU A 181 7.21 15.19 -7.84
N PRO A 182 8.22 14.31 -8.08
CA PRO A 182 8.92 14.25 -9.35
C PRO A 182 7.95 13.93 -10.49
N SER A 183 8.17 14.48 -11.69
CA SER A 183 7.33 14.17 -12.85
C SER A 183 7.62 12.77 -13.37
N LEU A 184 6.63 12.12 -13.99
CA LEU A 184 6.82 10.78 -14.57
C LEU A 184 7.90 10.78 -15.68
N SER A 185 7.97 11.85 -16.47
CA SER A 185 9.02 12.00 -17.50
C SER A 185 10.42 12.05 -16.86
N ARG A 186 10.57 12.77 -15.75
CA ARG A 186 11.84 12.81 -15.00
C ARG A 186 12.20 11.44 -14.44
N LEU A 187 11.25 10.74 -13.84
CA LEU A 187 11.46 9.38 -13.33
C LEU A 187 11.81 8.39 -14.45
N ALA A 188 11.17 8.47 -15.60
CA ALA A 188 11.48 7.65 -16.76
C ALA A 188 12.90 7.91 -17.28
N LYS A 189 13.34 9.17 -17.34
CA LYS A 189 14.73 9.54 -17.67
C LYS A 189 15.74 9.00 -16.64
N ALA A 190 15.33 8.86 -15.39
CA ALA A 190 16.12 8.23 -14.34
C ALA A 190 16.10 6.68 -14.41
N GLY A 191 15.46 6.07 -15.42
CA GLY A 191 15.45 4.63 -15.66
C GLY A 191 14.25 3.88 -15.08
N LEU A 192 13.33 4.56 -14.37
CA LEU A 192 12.11 3.93 -13.86
C LEU A 192 11.15 3.61 -15.00
N THR A 193 10.85 2.33 -15.18
CA THR A 193 9.93 1.84 -16.21
C THR A 193 8.83 1.00 -15.59
N ARG A 194 7.61 1.13 -16.11
CA ARG A 194 6.47 0.36 -15.60
C ARG A 194 6.66 -1.12 -15.95
N GLY A 195 6.36 -2.00 -15.00
CA GLY A 195 6.45 -3.46 -15.19
C GLY A 195 7.86 -4.04 -15.02
N ARG A 196 8.84 -3.23 -14.60
CA ARG A 196 10.19 -3.72 -14.31
C ARG A 196 10.64 -3.22 -12.94
N ALA A 197 11.20 -4.12 -12.13
CA ALA A 197 11.88 -3.73 -10.91
C ALA A 197 13.24 -3.13 -11.27
N VAL A 198 13.53 -1.95 -10.74
CA VAL A 198 14.82 -1.27 -10.94
C VAL A 198 15.43 -0.92 -9.59
N ALA A 199 16.76 -0.88 -9.51
CA ALA A 199 17.42 -0.31 -8.35
C ALA A 199 16.97 1.13 -8.13
N TRP A 200 17.02 1.61 -6.88
CA TRP A 200 16.73 3.01 -6.59
C TRP A 200 17.66 3.91 -7.43
N PRO A 201 17.12 4.81 -8.27
CA PRO A 201 17.97 5.49 -9.24
C PRO A 201 18.77 6.61 -8.60
N ASP A 202 20.06 6.72 -8.96
CA ASP A 202 20.99 7.72 -8.39
C ASP A 202 20.53 9.17 -8.63
N ALA A 203 19.91 9.45 -9.79
CA ALA A 203 19.33 10.77 -10.09
C ALA A 203 18.18 11.14 -9.13
N GLU A 204 17.58 10.15 -8.48
CA GLU A 204 16.58 10.30 -7.42
C GLU A 204 17.04 9.74 -6.07
N ALA A 205 18.33 9.82 -5.79
CA ALA A 205 18.90 9.36 -4.52
C ALA A 205 18.16 9.96 -3.31
N PRO A 206 17.90 9.15 -2.27
CA PRO A 206 17.35 9.64 -1.01
C PRO A 206 18.23 10.73 -0.37
N ASP A 207 17.62 11.54 0.48
CA ASP A 207 18.35 12.52 1.29
C ASP A 207 19.23 11.85 2.36
N ALA A 208 20.20 12.61 2.89
CA ALA A 208 21.21 12.08 3.81
C ALA A 208 20.59 11.53 5.11
N ALA A 209 19.54 12.16 5.61
CA ALA A 209 18.85 11.69 6.80
C ALA A 209 18.12 10.36 6.55
N PHE A 210 17.49 10.19 5.37
CA PHE A 210 16.89 8.91 4.99
C PHE A 210 17.96 7.81 4.93
N LEU A 211 19.09 8.07 4.26
CA LEU A 211 20.18 7.10 4.14
C LEU A 211 20.77 6.71 5.50
N SER A 212 20.96 7.68 6.39
CA SER A 212 21.43 7.44 7.76
C SER A 212 20.45 6.57 8.55
N GLN A 213 19.16 6.91 8.52
CA GLN A 213 18.11 6.12 9.17
C GLN A 213 18.00 4.72 8.58
N TRP A 214 18.06 4.58 7.25
CA TRP A 214 18.05 3.30 6.55
C TRP A 214 19.20 2.40 6.99
N ALA A 215 20.43 2.93 7.02
CA ALA A 215 21.60 2.18 7.48
C ALA A 215 21.45 1.72 8.94
N GLY A 216 20.79 2.50 9.79
CA GLY A 216 20.48 2.12 11.17
C GLY A 216 19.41 1.03 11.31
N VAL A 217 18.44 0.96 10.38
CA VAL A 217 17.42 -0.11 10.39
C VAL A 217 17.90 -1.38 9.69
N ARG A 218 18.69 -1.20 8.64
CA ARG A 218 19.12 -2.23 7.70
C ARG A 218 20.63 -2.12 7.44
N PRO A 219 21.48 -2.46 8.42
CA PRO A 219 22.92 -2.41 8.22
C PRO A 219 23.32 -3.24 7.00
N ARG A 220 24.10 -2.65 6.09
CA ARG A 220 24.65 -3.28 4.88
C ARG A 220 23.63 -3.74 3.83
N ARG A 221 22.33 -3.45 3.99
CA ARG A 221 21.33 -3.74 2.95
C ARG A 221 21.27 -2.56 1.97
N PRO A 222 21.28 -2.80 0.65
CA PRO A 222 21.03 -1.74 -0.31
C PRO A 222 19.63 -1.15 -0.14
N LEU A 223 19.40 0.01 -0.75
CA LEU A 223 18.05 0.55 -0.92
C LEU A 223 17.14 -0.46 -1.62
N PRO A 224 15.83 -0.44 -1.37
CA PRO A 224 14.92 -1.38 -2.01
C PRO A 224 14.88 -1.13 -3.52
N ALA A 225 14.69 -2.20 -4.28
CA ALA A 225 14.28 -2.08 -5.67
C ALA A 225 12.87 -1.49 -5.75
N LEU A 226 12.58 -0.76 -6.82
CA LEU A 226 11.30 -0.12 -7.07
C LEU A 226 10.63 -0.82 -8.26
N LEU A 227 9.47 -1.42 -8.02
CA LEU A 227 8.60 -1.96 -9.06
C LEU A 227 7.39 -1.05 -9.23
N TRP A 228 7.28 -0.39 -10.38
CA TRP A 228 6.12 0.44 -10.73
C TRP A 228 5.11 -0.38 -11.52
N LEU A 229 3.92 -0.58 -10.95
CA LEU A 229 2.82 -1.28 -11.61
C LEU A 229 1.67 -0.34 -11.95
N THR A 230 0.82 -0.78 -12.88
CA THR A 230 -0.51 -0.17 -13.06
C THR A 230 -1.32 -0.35 -11.79
N HIS A 231 -2.06 0.69 -11.37
CA HIS A 231 -2.93 0.60 -10.20
C HIS A 231 -4.03 -0.46 -10.44
N PRO A 232 -4.30 -1.39 -9.49
CA PRO A 232 -5.21 -2.51 -9.71
C PRO A 232 -6.70 -2.15 -9.69
N SER A 233 -7.08 -0.89 -9.95
CA SER A 233 -8.48 -0.44 -9.90
C SER A 233 -9.33 -1.03 -11.03
N ALA A 234 -10.66 -1.00 -10.87
CA ALA A 234 -11.63 -1.40 -11.90
C ALA A 234 -11.45 -0.67 -13.25
N GLN A 235 -10.92 0.56 -13.23
CA GLN A 235 -10.64 1.35 -14.44
C GLN A 235 -9.44 0.83 -15.24
N ASN A 236 -8.59 0.02 -14.61
CA ASN A 236 -7.38 -0.52 -15.24
C ASN A 236 -7.45 -2.03 -15.44
N MET A 237 -8.04 -2.75 -14.48
CA MET A 237 -8.13 -4.21 -14.44
C MET A 237 -9.54 -4.58 -13.95
N SER A 238 -10.25 -5.42 -14.68
CA SER A 238 -11.61 -5.81 -14.32
C SER A 238 -11.81 -7.31 -14.55
N PRO A 239 -12.16 -8.08 -13.50
CA PRO A 239 -12.52 -9.49 -13.65
C PRO A 239 -13.81 -9.69 -14.45
N TYR A 240 -14.56 -8.63 -14.75
CA TYR A 240 -15.75 -8.71 -15.62
C TYR A 240 -15.40 -8.52 -17.10
N ALA A 241 -14.24 -7.97 -17.42
CA ALA A 241 -13.85 -7.74 -18.80
C ALA A 241 -13.50 -9.05 -19.53
N ALA A 242 -13.74 -9.12 -20.84
CA ALA A 242 -13.37 -10.26 -21.68
C ALA A 242 -11.83 -10.41 -21.77
N VAL A 243 -11.36 -11.60 -22.14
CA VAL A 243 -9.94 -11.96 -22.01
C VAL A 243 -9.03 -11.24 -23.00
N GLU A 244 -9.59 -10.70 -24.07
CA GLU A 244 -8.96 -10.00 -25.18
C GLU A 244 -8.76 -8.50 -24.86
N THR A 245 -9.42 -8.01 -23.81
CA THR A 245 -9.41 -6.60 -23.46
C THR A 245 -8.09 -6.16 -22.85
N ALA A 246 -7.82 -4.85 -22.93
CA ALA A 246 -6.68 -4.25 -22.23
C ALA A 246 -6.74 -4.45 -20.70
N PHE A 247 -7.93 -4.62 -20.12
CA PHE A 247 -8.11 -4.85 -18.69
C PHE A 247 -7.51 -6.18 -18.24
N HIS A 248 -7.79 -7.26 -18.99
CA HIS A 248 -7.21 -8.57 -18.70
C HIS A 248 -5.70 -8.56 -18.97
N ARG A 249 -5.27 -8.01 -20.11
CA ARG A 249 -3.85 -7.91 -20.46
C ARG A 249 -3.02 -7.22 -19.38
N ARG A 250 -3.51 -6.11 -18.83
CA ARG A 250 -2.83 -5.38 -17.74
C ARG A 250 -2.70 -6.21 -16.45
N MET A 251 -3.66 -7.09 -16.16
CA MET A 251 -3.55 -8.01 -15.02
C MET A 251 -2.41 -9.01 -15.25
N LEU A 252 -2.39 -9.67 -16.41
CA LEU A 252 -1.33 -10.62 -16.78
C LEU A 252 0.07 -9.97 -16.81
N GLU A 253 0.18 -8.77 -17.39
CA GLU A 253 1.42 -7.98 -17.41
C GLU A 253 1.89 -7.64 -15.99
N ALA A 254 0.97 -7.29 -15.09
CA ALA A 254 1.29 -7.00 -13.70
C ALA A 254 1.72 -8.26 -12.93
N GLN A 255 1.06 -9.40 -13.16
CA GLN A 255 1.45 -10.69 -12.59
C GLN A 255 2.86 -11.07 -13.04
N GLU A 256 3.15 -11.02 -14.34
CA GLU A 256 4.46 -11.39 -14.89
C GLU A 256 5.57 -10.46 -14.37
N ALA A 257 5.34 -9.14 -14.37
CA ALA A 257 6.27 -8.17 -13.80
C ALA A 257 6.59 -8.47 -12.32
N LEU A 258 5.56 -8.81 -11.55
CA LEU A 258 5.70 -9.10 -10.13
C LEU A 258 6.40 -10.45 -9.88
N ARG A 259 6.07 -11.49 -10.63
CA ARG A 259 6.75 -12.81 -10.56
C ARG A 259 8.23 -12.66 -10.85
N ARG A 260 8.58 -11.90 -11.88
CA ARG A 260 9.97 -11.58 -12.23
C ARG A 260 10.68 -10.85 -11.10
N ALA A 261 10.09 -9.77 -10.58
CA ALA A 261 10.66 -9.00 -9.48
C ALA A 261 10.82 -9.84 -8.20
N ALA A 262 9.88 -10.75 -7.90
CA ALA A 262 9.99 -11.65 -6.76
C ALA A 262 11.17 -12.61 -6.90
N ARG A 263 11.40 -13.17 -8.09
CA ARG A 263 12.58 -14.01 -8.36
C ARG A 263 13.88 -13.19 -8.28
N GLU A 264 13.95 -12.09 -9.00
CA GLU A 264 15.18 -11.30 -9.16
C GLU A 264 15.58 -10.53 -7.89
N CYS A 265 14.63 -9.88 -7.22
CA CYS A 265 14.90 -9.03 -6.07
C CYS A 265 14.81 -9.78 -4.73
N LEU A 266 13.94 -10.78 -4.64
CA LEU A 266 13.61 -11.45 -3.38
C LEU A 266 14.17 -12.88 -3.30
N GLY A 267 14.42 -13.53 -4.44
CA GLY A 267 14.77 -14.95 -4.49
C GLY A 267 13.61 -15.87 -4.09
N ILE A 268 12.36 -15.41 -4.30
CA ILE A 268 11.17 -16.18 -3.97
C ILE A 268 10.84 -17.14 -5.11
N ASP A 269 10.64 -18.41 -4.77
CA ASP A 269 10.03 -19.39 -5.66
C ASP A 269 8.54 -19.11 -5.79
N VAL A 270 8.17 -18.61 -6.96
CA VAL A 270 6.79 -18.28 -7.32
C VAL A 270 5.98 -19.57 -7.42
N PRO A 271 4.81 -19.67 -6.76
CA PRO A 271 4.01 -20.88 -6.81
C PRO A 271 3.43 -21.11 -8.22
N ALA A 272 3.32 -22.38 -8.61
CA ALA A 272 2.72 -22.76 -9.89
C ALA A 272 1.23 -22.35 -9.97
N GLU A 273 0.52 -22.49 -8.86
CA GLU A 273 -0.88 -22.10 -8.71
C GLU A 273 -1.05 -21.08 -7.58
N ARG A 274 -1.96 -20.10 -7.77
CA ARG A 274 -2.23 -19.10 -6.73
C ARG A 274 -2.91 -19.77 -5.53
N PRO A 275 -2.34 -19.66 -4.31
CA PRO A 275 -2.94 -20.23 -3.11
C PRO A 275 -4.30 -19.58 -2.81
N GLY A 276 -5.11 -20.28 -2.02
CA GLY A 276 -6.35 -19.73 -1.48
C GLY A 276 -6.10 -18.69 -0.39
N PHE A 277 -7.17 -18.03 0.05
CA PHE A 277 -7.11 -17.09 1.17
C PHE A 277 -6.87 -17.82 2.51
N PRO A 278 -5.96 -17.32 3.37
CA PRO A 278 -5.85 -17.79 4.74
C PRO A 278 -7.14 -17.53 5.55
N THR A 279 -7.25 -18.18 6.71
CA THR A 279 -8.39 -18.01 7.64
C THR A 279 -8.00 -17.34 8.96
N ASP A 280 -6.76 -16.83 9.06
CA ASP A 280 -6.16 -16.24 10.25
C ASP A 280 -5.73 -14.77 10.02
N GLY A 281 -5.27 -14.11 11.07
CA GLY A 281 -4.77 -12.74 11.01
C GLY A 281 -5.80 -11.75 10.46
N ILE A 282 -5.42 -10.99 9.43
CA ILE A 282 -6.29 -9.98 8.79
C ILE A 282 -7.54 -10.63 8.18
N TYR A 283 -7.41 -11.86 7.67
CA TYR A 283 -8.52 -12.59 7.05
C TYR A 283 -9.55 -13.09 8.08
N ALA A 284 -9.19 -13.14 9.37
CA ALA A 284 -10.08 -13.53 10.45
C ALA A 284 -10.91 -12.36 11.01
N LEU A 285 -10.60 -11.11 10.65
CA LEU A 285 -11.31 -9.93 11.13
C LEU A 285 -12.80 -9.99 10.74
N PRO A 286 -13.73 -9.54 11.61
CA PRO A 286 -15.17 -9.57 11.32
C PRO A 286 -15.52 -8.89 10.00
N GLU A 287 -14.98 -7.69 9.75
CA GLU A 287 -15.26 -6.93 8.53
C GLU A 287 -14.69 -7.65 7.30
N TRP A 288 -13.60 -8.40 7.45
CA TRP A 288 -13.11 -9.24 6.38
C TRP A 288 -14.09 -10.37 6.09
N ARG A 289 -14.40 -11.19 7.09
CA ARG A 289 -15.24 -12.40 6.94
C ARG A 289 -16.64 -12.09 6.43
N GLU A 290 -17.23 -11.00 6.91
CA GLU A 290 -18.61 -10.64 6.61
C GLU A 290 -18.75 -9.84 5.31
N ARG A 291 -17.75 -8.99 4.98
CA ARG A 291 -17.93 -7.94 3.97
C ARG A 291 -16.91 -7.98 2.83
N VAL A 292 -15.64 -8.25 3.13
CA VAL A 292 -14.56 -8.24 2.12
C VAL A 292 -14.37 -9.61 1.47
N GLY A 293 -14.18 -10.64 2.28
CA GLY A 293 -13.85 -12.01 1.88
C GLY A 293 -14.81 -12.61 0.86
N PRO A 294 -16.14 -12.59 1.09
CA PRO A 294 -17.11 -13.14 0.13
C PRO A 294 -17.01 -12.48 -1.25
N ARG A 295 -16.83 -11.16 -1.28
CA ARG A 295 -16.67 -10.39 -2.52
C ARG A 295 -15.35 -10.71 -3.20
N HIS A 296 -14.25 -10.76 -2.47
CA HIS A 296 -12.93 -11.06 -3.01
C HIS A 296 -12.88 -12.49 -3.56
N ALA A 297 -13.47 -13.47 -2.87
CA ALA A 297 -13.58 -14.85 -3.35
C ALA A 297 -14.38 -14.95 -4.65
N LEU A 298 -15.49 -14.21 -4.77
CA LEU A 298 -16.26 -14.16 -6.02
C LEU A 298 -15.41 -13.61 -7.18
N LEU A 299 -14.72 -12.49 -6.96
CA LEU A 299 -13.89 -11.84 -7.98
C LEU A 299 -12.64 -12.67 -8.33
N ASP A 300 -12.07 -13.38 -7.36
CA ASP A 300 -10.96 -14.32 -7.59
C ASP A 300 -11.37 -15.49 -8.49
N ARG A 301 -12.56 -16.06 -8.29
CA ARG A 301 -13.08 -17.12 -9.18
C ARG A 301 -13.18 -16.66 -10.63
N LEU A 302 -13.70 -15.45 -10.86
CA LEU A 302 -13.81 -14.87 -12.21
C LEU A 302 -12.43 -14.69 -12.87
N TRP A 303 -11.40 -14.37 -12.10
CA TRP A 303 -10.02 -14.31 -12.60
C TRP A 303 -9.48 -15.69 -12.94
N ARG A 304 -9.70 -16.69 -12.07
CA ARG A 304 -9.26 -18.08 -12.32
C ARG A 304 -9.91 -18.67 -13.57
N GLU A 305 -11.20 -18.43 -13.78
CA GLU A 305 -11.92 -18.82 -15.00
C GLU A 305 -11.31 -18.22 -16.28
N LYS A 306 -10.55 -17.13 -16.15
CA LYS A 306 -9.89 -16.41 -17.24
C LYS A 306 -8.39 -16.70 -17.34
N GLY A 307 -7.89 -17.65 -16.55
CA GLY A 307 -6.47 -18.06 -16.56
C GLY A 307 -5.53 -17.15 -15.77
N VAL A 308 -6.05 -16.39 -14.80
CA VAL A 308 -5.29 -15.49 -13.91
C VAL A 308 -5.07 -16.09 -12.53
#